data_AF-A0A9X9WHW5-F1
#
_entry.id   AF-A0A9X9WHW5-F1
#
_cell.length_a   1.000
_cell.length_b   1.000
_cell.length_c   1.000
_cell.angle_alpha   90.00
_cell.angle_beta   90.00
_cell.angle_gamma   90.00
#
_symmetry.space_group_name_H-M   'P 1'
#
loop_
_entity.id
_entity.type
_entity.pdbx_description
1 polymer ?
#
loop_
_entity_poly.entity_id
_entity_poly.type
_entity_poly.pdbx_seq_one_letter_code
_entity_poly.pdbx_strand_id
1 'polypeptide(L)'
;MDLAAAFAACRTEADFYRVQIEAETLLAPAEIAAQAPEMLADPARGWLERLHGSLRRIGPSAAPFRRRALADAVTLFEGPSTPGVARTLVVAFAGIAQRMNIPTAVFLQALPAERCDVVMLRDPARAAFLTGVPGYAADLRALAVRLAEDVPLAAYADGMRCIGTSAGGAAALCFGLLAGARRAVSVDGAHPAALRLRFAEGADRGALDAAIAGVEPRGTALLSAYGAFHPQDGLRARLLALGLPGARSVGIAVQGGHGLLAPLLAAGALPRFLSEFLLADTPPEAMPDPWQA
;
A
#
# COMPACT_ATOMS: atom_id res chain seq x y z
N MET A 1 -14.72 -5.36 13.44
CA MET A 1 -14.03 -5.77 14.69
C MET A 1 -14.61 -4.91 15.79
N ASP A 2 -15.02 -5.51 16.91
CA ASP A 2 -15.40 -4.74 18.10
C ASP A 2 -14.13 -4.51 18.93
N LEU A 3 -13.60 -3.28 18.91
CA LEU A 3 -12.35 -2.96 19.61
C LEU A 3 -12.51 -3.00 21.12
N ALA A 4 -13.67 -2.60 21.65
CA ALA A 4 -13.90 -2.59 23.09
C ALA A 4 -13.88 -4.02 23.64
N ALA A 5 -14.59 -4.94 22.99
CA ALA A 5 -14.55 -6.35 23.36
C ALA A 5 -13.16 -6.96 23.18
N ALA A 6 -12.46 -6.65 22.08
CA ALA A 6 -11.12 -7.19 21.81
C ALA A 6 -10.09 -6.73 22.84
N PHE A 7 -10.07 -5.44 23.19
CA PHE A 7 -9.15 -4.92 24.21
C PHE A 7 -9.51 -5.37 25.62
N ALA A 8 -10.79 -5.53 25.96
CA ALA A 8 -11.22 -6.06 27.25
C ALA A 8 -10.78 -7.52 27.45
N ALA A 9 -10.59 -8.28 26.37
CA ALA A 9 -10.12 -9.66 26.41
C ALA A 9 -8.59 -9.79 26.57
N CYS A 10 -7.83 -8.69 26.43
CA CYS A 10 -6.38 -8.70 26.55
C CYS A 10 -5.95 -9.01 27.99
N ARG A 11 -5.03 -9.98 28.16
CA ARG A 11 -4.48 -10.34 29.47
C ARG A 11 -3.03 -9.88 29.64
N THR A 12 -2.39 -9.54 28.53
CA THR A 12 -0.99 -9.16 28.46
C THR A 12 -0.81 -7.95 27.55
N GLU A 13 0.33 -7.27 27.69
CA GLU A 13 0.76 -6.22 26.77
C GLU A 13 0.91 -6.75 25.33
N ALA A 14 1.34 -8.00 25.16
CA ALA A 14 1.43 -8.65 23.86
C ALA A 14 0.05 -8.81 23.20
N ASP A 15 -0.99 -9.17 23.97
CA ASP A 15 -2.36 -9.23 23.47
C ASP A 15 -2.84 -7.85 23.02
N PHE A 16 -2.56 -6.81 23.82
CA PHE A 16 -2.89 -5.42 23.48
C PHE A 16 -2.28 -5.02 22.14
N TYR A 17 -0.97 -5.23 21.95
CA TYR A 17 -0.32 -4.89 20.69
C TYR A 17 -0.81 -5.72 19.51
N ARG A 18 -1.20 -6.99 19.73
CA ARG A 18 -1.80 -7.80 18.67
C ARG A 18 -3.12 -7.19 18.19
N VAL A 19 -4.02 -6.83 19.10
CA VAL A 19 -5.29 -6.16 18.76
C VAL A 19 -5.03 -4.83 18.05
N GLN A 20 -4.11 -4.01 18.57
CA GLN A 20 -3.74 -2.74 17.96
C GLN A 20 -3.23 -2.90 16.52
N ILE A 21 -2.26 -3.79 16.31
CA ILE A 21 -1.65 -4.06 15.00
C ILE A 21 -2.70 -4.59 14.03
N GLU A 22 -3.55 -5.50 14.47
CA GLU A 22 -4.61 -6.06 13.65
C GLU A 22 -5.60 -4.98 13.23
N ALA A 23 -6.02 -4.11 14.15
CA ALA A 23 -6.91 -2.99 13.86
C ALA A 23 -6.29 -2.00 12.86
N GLU A 24 -5.02 -1.60 13.05
CA GLU A 24 -4.28 -0.74 12.12
C GLU A 24 -4.09 -1.37 10.75
N THR A 25 -4.05 -2.70 10.68
CA THR A 25 -3.84 -3.46 9.45
C THR A 25 -5.14 -3.66 8.67
N LEU A 26 -6.24 -3.90 9.36
CA LEU A 26 -7.48 -4.39 8.74
C LEU A 26 -8.58 -3.35 8.58
N LEU A 27 -8.71 -2.39 9.50
CA LEU A 27 -9.93 -1.57 9.55
C LEU A 27 -9.93 -0.44 8.52
N ALA A 28 -11.10 -0.26 7.90
CA ALA A 28 -11.40 0.88 7.03
C ALA A 28 -11.62 2.17 7.85
N PRO A 29 -11.59 3.36 7.22
CA PRO A 29 -11.77 4.63 7.92
C PRO A 29 -13.10 4.72 8.67
N ALA A 30 -14.21 4.33 8.03
CA ALA A 30 -15.53 4.33 8.66
C ALA A 30 -15.64 3.33 9.82
N GLU A 31 -14.96 2.16 9.73
CA GLU A 31 -14.91 1.18 10.83
C GLU A 31 -14.20 1.76 12.06
N ILE A 32 -13.14 2.55 11.87
CA ILE A 32 -12.41 3.26 12.94
C ILE A 32 -13.23 4.41 13.52
N ALA A 33 -13.88 5.20 12.67
CA ALA A 33 -14.70 6.33 13.11
C ALA A 33 -15.93 5.90 13.92
N ALA A 34 -16.45 4.69 13.67
CA ALA A 34 -17.55 4.11 14.45
C ALA A 34 -17.14 3.62 15.84
N GLN A 35 -15.85 3.58 16.17
CA GLN A 35 -15.37 3.14 17.49
C GLN A 35 -15.41 4.31 18.48
N ALA A 36 -15.98 4.06 19.66
CA ALA A 36 -16.11 5.04 20.74
C ALA A 36 -14.87 4.98 21.68
N PRO A 37 -13.97 5.99 21.67
CA PRO A 37 -12.76 5.97 22.52
C PRO A 37 -13.07 5.93 24.02
N GLU A 38 -14.19 6.50 24.45
CA GLU A 38 -14.65 6.52 25.83
C GLU A 38 -14.96 5.11 26.39
N MET A 39 -15.23 4.15 25.50
CA MET A 39 -15.49 2.75 25.87
C MET A 39 -14.22 1.93 26.06
N LEU A 40 -13.04 2.51 25.81
CA LEU A 40 -11.74 1.84 25.88
C LEU A 40 -10.98 2.23 27.16
N ALA A 41 -10.13 1.31 27.65
CA ALA A 41 -9.15 1.59 28.70
C ALA A 41 -8.05 2.54 28.21
N ASP A 42 -7.37 3.23 29.14
CA ASP A 42 -6.54 4.41 28.82
C ASP A 42 -5.47 4.20 27.72
N PRO A 43 -4.69 3.10 27.66
CA PRO A 43 -3.74 2.90 26.56
C PRO A 43 -4.41 2.73 25.19
N ALA A 44 -5.56 2.04 25.14
CA ALA A 44 -6.33 1.82 23.91
C ALA A 44 -7.05 3.11 23.49
N ARG A 45 -7.60 3.86 24.45
CA ARG A 45 -8.21 5.17 24.20
C ARG A 45 -7.22 6.14 23.56
N GLY A 46 -6.05 6.32 24.19
CA GLY A 46 -5.03 7.23 23.67
C GLY A 46 -4.51 6.82 22.29
N TRP A 47 -4.45 5.53 21.99
CA TRP A 47 -4.13 5.05 20.64
C TRP A 47 -5.23 5.38 19.62
N LEU A 48 -6.50 5.08 19.93
CA LEU A 48 -7.61 5.34 19.02
C LEU A 48 -7.79 6.85 18.77
N GLU A 49 -7.62 7.69 19.79
CA GLU A 49 -7.64 9.16 19.63
C GLU A 49 -6.56 9.68 18.68
N ARG A 50 -5.34 9.12 18.74
CA ARG A 50 -4.27 9.44 17.78
C ARG A 50 -4.64 9.01 16.36
N LEU A 51 -5.29 7.86 16.21
CA LEU A 51 -5.74 7.36 14.93
C LEU A 51 -6.86 8.25 14.35
N HIS A 52 -7.87 8.63 15.17
CA HIS A 52 -8.89 9.63 14.80
C HIS A 52 -8.26 10.98 14.44
N GLY A 53 -7.26 11.44 15.19
CA GLY A 53 -6.50 12.64 14.87
C GLY A 53 -5.83 12.56 13.50
N SER A 54 -5.25 11.41 13.16
CA SER A 54 -4.62 11.17 11.85
C SER A 54 -5.64 11.20 10.70
N LEU A 55 -6.82 10.61 10.88
CA LEU A 55 -7.90 10.68 9.89
C LEU A 55 -8.38 12.12 9.67
N ARG A 56 -8.60 12.86 10.77
CA ARG A 56 -9.07 14.26 10.73
C ARG A 56 -8.08 15.22 10.07
N ARG A 57 -6.78 14.92 10.09
CA ARG A 57 -5.75 15.69 9.36
C ARG A 57 -5.92 15.59 7.84
N ILE A 58 -6.48 14.50 7.34
CA ILE A 58 -6.71 14.30 5.91
C ILE A 58 -8.06 14.89 5.50
N GLY A 59 -9.10 14.63 6.29
CA GLY A 59 -10.44 15.15 6.01
C GLY A 59 -11.39 15.04 7.21
N PRO A 60 -12.46 15.85 7.24
CA PRO A 60 -13.36 15.93 8.39
C PRO A 60 -14.27 14.71 8.55
N SER A 61 -14.50 13.95 7.47
CA SER A 61 -15.39 12.79 7.44
C SER A 61 -14.62 11.54 7.05
N ALA A 62 -14.95 10.42 7.71
CA ALA A 62 -14.35 9.14 7.41
C ALA A 62 -14.69 8.70 5.98
N ALA A 63 -13.68 8.30 5.20
CA ALA A 63 -13.91 7.83 3.85
C ALA A 63 -14.76 6.54 3.86
N PRO A 64 -15.83 6.47 3.05
CA PRO A 64 -16.86 5.43 3.14
C PRO A 64 -16.47 4.11 2.45
N PHE A 65 -15.25 3.64 2.64
CA PHE A 65 -14.81 2.34 2.14
C PHE A 65 -15.49 1.19 2.90
N ARG A 66 -16.07 0.24 2.16
CA ARG A 66 -16.57 -1.02 2.68
C ARG A 66 -15.53 -2.12 2.48
N ARG A 67 -15.19 -2.82 3.57
CA ARG A 67 -14.23 -3.92 3.55
C ARG A 67 -14.90 -5.24 3.15
N ARG A 68 -14.26 -5.98 2.24
CA ARG A 68 -14.62 -7.34 1.81
C ARG A 68 -13.37 -8.21 1.72
N ALA A 69 -13.33 -9.32 2.45
CA ALA A 69 -12.22 -10.28 2.33
C ALA A 69 -12.34 -11.07 1.02
N LEU A 70 -11.25 -11.18 0.27
CA LEU A 70 -11.13 -12.10 -0.87
C LEU A 70 -10.38 -13.38 -0.44
N ALA A 71 -9.41 -13.22 0.44
CA ALA A 71 -8.69 -14.28 1.15
C ALA A 71 -8.08 -13.72 2.45
N ASP A 72 -7.49 -14.57 3.29
CA ASP A 72 -6.92 -14.17 4.59
C ASP A 72 -5.86 -13.05 4.47
N ALA A 73 -5.12 -13.01 3.37
CA ALA A 73 -4.09 -12.00 3.10
C ALA A 73 -4.50 -10.99 2.01
N VAL A 74 -5.76 -11.03 1.53
CA VAL A 74 -6.26 -10.19 0.44
C VAL A 74 -7.58 -9.57 0.81
N THR A 75 -7.60 -8.24 0.89
CA THR A 75 -8.77 -7.48 1.31
C THR A 75 -9.11 -6.44 0.26
N LEU A 76 -10.34 -6.47 -0.26
CA LEU A 76 -10.88 -5.42 -1.10
C LEU A 76 -11.58 -4.38 -0.22
N PHE A 77 -11.28 -3.11 -0.45
CA PHE A 77 -11.96 -1.96 0.11
C PHE A 77 -12.70 -1.26 -1.02
N GLU A 78 -14.02 -1.35 -0.99
CA GLU A 78 -14.92 -0.85 -2.03
C GLU A 78 -15.39 0.55 -1.64
N GLY A 79 -15.08 1.55 -2.44
CA GLY A 79 -15.65 2.87 -2.29
C GLY A 79 -17.09 2.95 -2.84
N PRO A 80 -17.86 4.00 -2.52
CA PRO A 80 -19.20 4.17 -3.06
C PRO A 80 -19.15 4.28 -4.59
N SER A 81 -20.07 3.61 -5.27
CA SER A 81 -20.24 3.71 -6.72
C SER A 81 -21.09 4.92 -7.06
N THR A 82 -20.48 5.93 -7.68
CA THR A 82 -21.18 7.12 -8.17
C THR A 82 -21.41 6.99 -9.68
N PRO A 83 -22.67 6.99 -10.16
CA PRO A 83 -22.95 6.92 -11.59
C PRO A 83 -22.20 7.99 -12.39
N GLY A 84 -21.62 7.60 -13.53
CA GLY A 84 -20.87 8.50 -14.41
C GLY A 84 -19.45 8.85 -13.96
N VAL A 85 -19.01 8.38 -12.79
CA VAL A 85 -17.64 8.60 -12.31
C VAL A 85 -16.78 7.40 -12.69
N ALA A 86 -15.74 7.63 -13.50
CA ALA A 86 -14.77 6.61 -13.84
C ALA A 86 -14.02 6.12 -12.59
N ARG A 87 -13.84 4.81 -12.48
CA ARG A 87 -13.23 4.15 -11.32
C ARG A 87 -11.85 3.63 -11.65
N THR A 88 -10.98 3.72 -10.66
CA THR A 88 -9.63 3.16 -10.64
C THR A 88 -9.56 2.01 -9.65
N LEU A 89 -8.92 0.90 -10.03
CA LEU A 89 -8.55 -0.14 -9.07
C LEU A 89 -7.12 0.11 -8.60
N VAL A 90 -6.94 0.31 -7.30
CA VAL A 90 -5.62 0.40 -6.68
C VAL A 90 -5.25 -0.95 -6.07
N VAL A 91 -4.14 -1.53 -6.50
CA VAL A 91 -3.57 -2.75 -5.90
C VAL A 91 -2.39 -2.35 -5.03
N ALA A 92 -2.54 -2.53 -3.71
CA ALA A 92 -1.62 -2.06 -2.69
C ALA A 92 -0.85 -3.22 -2.05
N PHE A 93 0.47 -3.27 -2.26
CA PHE A 93 1.38 -4.26 -1.70
C PHE A 93 1.99 -3.76 -0.39
N ALA A 94 1.54 -4.35 0.72
CA ALA A 94 2.02 -3.99 2.04
C ALA A 94 3.53 -4.21 2.22
N GLY A 95 4.13 -3.42 3.13
CA GLY A 95 5.47 -3.70 3.62
C GLY A 95 5.50 -4.87 4.63
N ILE A 96 6.66 -5.11 5.24
CA ILE A 96 6.85 -6.22 6.20
C ILE A 96 5.90 -6.14 7.41
N ALA A 97 5.46 -4.93 7.75
CA ALA A 97 4.49 -4.63 8.81
C ALA A 97 3.03 -4.95 8.41
N GLN A 98 2.81 -5.56 7.23
CA GLN A 98 1.51 -5.96 6.70
C GLN A 98 0.54 -4.81 6.42
N ARG A 99 1.08 -3.59 6.26
CA ARG A 99 0.38 -2.35 5.89
C ARG A 99 1.28 -1.42 5.07
N MET A 100 0.74 -0.29 4.61
CA MET A 100 1.45 0.70 3.77
C MET A 100 2.42 1.61 4.56
N ASN A 101 3.15 1.09 5.54
CA ASN A 101 3.96 1.84 6.53
C ASN A 101 3.19 2.85 7.42
N ILE A 102 1.91 3.09 7.15
CA ILE A 102 0.94 3.80 7.99
C ILE A 102 -0.29 2.89 8.20
N PRO A 103 -1.17 3.17 9.19
CA PRO A 103 -2.40 2.42 9.36
C PRO A 103 -3.26 2.42 8.08
N THR A 104 -3.86 1.28 7.75
CA THR A 104 -4.68 1.07 6.55
C THR A 104 -5.79 2.11 6.43
N ALA A 105 -6.50 2.41 7.54
CA ALA A 105 -7.50 3.47 7.57
C ALA A 105 -6.94 4.84 7.15
N VAL A 106 -5.72 5.18 7.55
CA VAL A 106 -5.12 6.48 7.19
C VAL A 106 -4.73 6.51 5.71
N PHE A 107 -4.20 5.41 5.18
CA PHE A 107 -3.92 5.28 3.74
C PHE A 107 -5.20 5.41 2.90
N LEU A 108 -6.26 4.68 3.27
CA LEU A 108 -7.55 4.72 2.58
C LEU A 108 -8.19 6.11 2.66
N GLN A 109 -8.11 6.78 3.81
CA GLN A 109 -8.66 8.13 4.00
C GLN A 109 -8.04 9.16 3.04
N ALA A 110 -6.79 8.94 2.59
CA ALA A 110 -6.10 9.83 1.66
C ALA A 110 -6.42 9.58 0.18
N LEU A 111 -7.26 8.58 -0.13
CA LEU A 111 -7.72 8.28 -1.48
C LEU A 111 -9.17 8.76 -1.71
N PRO A 112 -9.52 9.18 -2.93
CA PRO A 112 -10.90 9.55 -3.28
C PRO A 112 -11.78 8.30 -3.40
N ALA A 113 -12.53 7.96 -2.35
CA ALA A 113 -13.33 6.74 -2.28
C ALA A 113 -14.38 6.62 -3.39
N GLU A 114 -14.92 7.73 -3.87
CA GLU A 114 -15.87 7.78 -4.97
C GLU A 114 -15.26 7.38 -6.33
N ARG A 115 -13.92 7.39 -6.45
CA ARG A 115 -13.18 7.08 -7.67
C ARG A 115 -12.31 5.82 -7.55
N CYS A 116 -12.16 5.25 -6.36
CA CYS A 116 -11.20 4.18 -6.12
C CYS A 116 -11.82 3.00 -5.38
N ASP A 117 -11.46 1.80 -5.82
CA ASP A 117 -11.43 0.62 -4.96
C ASP A 117 -9.98 0.25 -4.68
N VAL A 118 -9.72 -0.39 -3.55
CA VAL A 118 -8.37 -0.75 -3.12
C VAL A 118 -8.30 -2.23 -2.76
N VAL A 119 -7.47 -2.99 -3.46
CA VAL A 119 -7.07 -4.35 -3.06
C VAL A 119 -5.80 -4.24 -2.24
N MET A 120 -5.89 -4.47 -0.94
CA MET A 120 -4.75 -4.54 -0.04
C MET A 120 -4.23 -5.98 0.02
N LEU A 121 -2.98 -6.15 -0.36
CA LEU A 121 -2.25 -7.42 -0.36
C LEU A 121 -1.26 -7.43 0.80
N ARG A 122 -1.36 -8.46 1.63
CA ARG A 122 -0.43 -8.75 2.73
C ARG A 122 0.49 -9.90 2.32
N ASP A 123 1.67 -9.93 2.93
CA ASP A 123 2.66 -11.00 2.76
C ASP A 123 2.97 -11.63 4.13
N PRO A 124 2.13 -12.56 4.61
CA PRO A 124 2.34 -13.25 5.88
C PRO A 124 3.68 -13.99 5.93
N ALA A 125 4.19 -14.44 4.78
CA ALA A 125 5.48 -15.12 4.68
C ALA A 125 6.67 -14.16 4.83
N ARG A 126 6.44 -12.84 4.74
CA ARG A 126 7.47 -11.78 4.80
C ARG A 126 8.60 -12.01 3.81
N ALA A 127 8.25 -12.57 2.65
CA ALA A 127 9.14 -12.93 1.57
C ALA A 127 9.19 -11.89 0.45
N ALA A 128 8.70 -10.66 0.69
CA ALA A 128 8.58 -9.61 -0.33
C ALA A 128 7.76 -10.07 -1.55
N PHE A 129 6.72 -10.88 -1.31
CA PHE A 129 5.86 -11.51 -2.32
C PHE A 129 6.59 -12.42 -3.33
N LEU A 130 7.83 -12.85 -3.05
CA LEU A 130 8.59 -13.77 -3.92
C LEU A 130 7.89 -15.11 -4.12
N THR A 131 7.07 -15.53 -3.15
CA THR A 131 6.30 -16.78 -3.16
C THR A 131 4.80 -16.51 -3.31
N GLY A 132 4.43 -15.39 -3.94
CA GLY A 132 3.05 -14.96 -4.10
C GLY A 132 2.39 -14.54 -2.79
N VAL A 133 1.09 -14.82 -2.67
CA VAL A 133 0.25 -14.53 -1.51
C VAL A 133 -0.32 -15.86 -0.98
N PRO A 134 0.15 -16.36 0.17
CA PRO A 134 -0.28 -17.64 0.72
C PRO A 134 -1.81 -17.78 0.80
N GLY A 135 -2.33 -18.91 0.31
CA GLY A 135 -3.76 -19.18 0.25
C GLY A 135 -4.52 -18.47 -0.86
N TYR A 136 -3.85 -17.66 -1.70
CA TYR A 136 -4.48 -16.91 -2.78
C TYR A 136 -3.80 -17.11 -4.14
N ALA A 137 -2.48 -16.95 -4.21
CA ALA A 137 -1.70 -17.11 -5.43
C ALA A 137 -0.26 -17.56 -5.12
N ALA A 138 0.29 -18.46 -5.94
CA ALA A 138 1.63 -19.03 -5.71
C ALA A 138 2.79 -18.12 -6.13
N ASP A 139 2.52 -17.14 -7.00
CA ASP A 139 3.48 -16.17 -7.53
C ASP A 139 2.74 -14.93 -8.08
N LEU A 140 3.47 -13.94 -8.61
CA LEU A 140 2.86 -12.72 -9.15
C LEU A 140 2.05 -12.93 -10.44
N ARG A 141 2.36 -13.92 -11.27
CA ARG A 141 1.61 -14.21 -12.50
C ARG A 141 0.27 -14.84 -12.15
N ALA A 142 0.29 -15.83 -11.26
CA ALA A 142 -0.91 -16.44 -10.68
C ALA A 142 -1.77 -15.40 -9.96
N LEU A 143 -1.15 -14.43 -9.26
CA LEU A 143 -1.86 -13.34 -8.61
C LEU A 143 -2.61 -12.46 -9.61
N ALA A 144 -2.00 -12.14 -10.77
CA ALA A 144 -2.66 -11.32 -11.79
C ALA A 144 -3.88 -12.01 -12.38
N VAL A 145 -3.76 -13.31 -12.68
CA VAL A 145 -4.88 -14.14 -13.16
C VAL A 145 -5.98 -14.19 -12.11
N ARG A 146 -5.64 -14.56 -10.88
CA ARG A 146 -6.64 -14.73 -9.81
C ARG A 146 -7.36 -13.43 -9.47
N LEU A 147 -6.64 -12.31 -9.46
CA LEU A 147 -7.26 -11.01 -9.19
C LEU A 147 -8.26 -10.61 -10.29
N ALA A 148 -7.96 -10.94 -11.55
CA ALA A 148 -8.87 -10.69 -12.67
C ALA A 148 -10.14 -11.55 -12.62
N GLU A 149 -10.10 -12.71 -11.97
CA GLU A 149 -11.26 -13.57 -11.74
C GLU A 149 -12.14 -13.04 -10.59
N ASP A 150 -11.53 -12.60 -9.48
CA ASP A 150 -12.25 -12.19 -8.27
C ASP A 150 -12.74 -10.73 -8.29
N VAL A 151 -12.15 -9.89 -9.16
CA VAL A 151 -12.47 -8.46 -9.27
C VAL A 151 -12.82 -8.13 -10.72
N PRO A 152 -14.01 -7.54 -10.99
CA PRO A 152 -14.46 -7.26 -12.35
C PRO A 152 -13.65 -6.11 -12.97
N LEU A 153 -12.47 -6.40 -13.52
CA LEU A 153 -11.53 -5.38 -14.01
C LEU A 153 -12.15 -4.44 -15.06
N ALA A 154 -13.14 -4.92 -15.83
CA ALA A 154 -13.88 -4.12 -16.80
C ALA A 154 -14.69 -2.97 -16.18
N ALA A 155 -14.98 -3.00 -14.87
CA ALA A 155 -15.66 -1.92 -14.16
C ALA A 155 -14.75 -0.70 -13.88
N TYR A 156 -13.45 -0.82 -14.10
CA TYR A 156 -12.45 0.20 -13.78
C TYR A 156 -11.97 0.91 -15.05
N ALA A 157 -12.80 1.82 -15.57
CA ALA A 157 -12.52 2.56 -16.80
C ALA A 157 -11.22 3.40 -16.76
N ASP A 158 -10.83 3.89 -15.58
CA ASP A 158 -9.54 4.60 -15.40
C ASP A 158 -8.36 3.63 -15.30
N GLY A 159 -8.61 2.32 -15.27
CA GLY A 159 -7.62 1.25 -15.25
C GLY A 159 -7.12 0.87 -13.86
N MET A 160 -6.08 0.05 -13.84
CA MET A 160 -5.41 -0.41 -12.63
C MET A 160 -4.20 0.48 -12.30
N ARG A 161 -3.98 0.72 -11.00
CA ARG A 161 -2.79 1.38 -10.44
C ARG A 161 -2.22 0.49 -9.36
N CYS A 162 -0.90 0.40 -9.27
CA CYS A 162 -0.22 -0.41 -8.26
C CYS A 162 0.61 0.48 -7.35
N ILE A 163 0.62 0.17 -6.06
CA ILE A 163 1.48 0.84 -5.09
C ILE A 163 2.05 -0.17 -4.11
N GLY A 164 3.30 -0.03 -3.73
CA GLY A 164 3.91 -0.87 -2.70
C GLY A 164 4.88 -0.09 -1.85
N THR A 165 4.96 -0.44 -0.57
CA THR A 165 5.89 0.21 0.38
C THR A 165 6.96 -0.77 0.85
N SER A 166 8.20 -0.30 1.01
CA SER A 166 9.30 -1.10 1.58
C SER A 166 9.42 -2.46 0.87
N ALA A 167 9.29 -3.58 1.59
CA ALA A 167 9.32 -4.94 1.02
C ALA A 167 8.28 -5.19 -0.09
N GLY A 168 7.15 -4.47 -0.12
CA GLY A 168 6.15 -4.58 -1.18
C GLY A 168 6.44 -3.75 -2.43
N GLY A 169 7.44 -2.86 -2.40
CA GLY A 169 7.69 -1.90 -3.47
C GLY A 169 8.10 -2.55 -4.80
N ALA A 170 9.04 -3.51 -4.77
CA ALA A 170 9.45 -4.22 -5.98
C ALA A 170 8.31 -5.06 -6.57
N ALA A 171 7.54 -5.74 -5.71
CA ALA A 171 6.38 -6.52 -6.12
C ALA A 171 5.32 -5.66 -6.82
N ALA A 172 5.04 -4.45 -6.31
CA ALA A 172 4.09 -3.54 -6.93
C ALA A 172 4.52 -3.12 -8.35
N LEU A 173 5.81 -2.83 -8.57
CA LEU A 173 6.33 -2.48 -9.89
C LEU A 173 6.25 -3.66 -10.87
N CYS A 174 6.70 -4.84 -10.43
CA CYS A 174 6.69 -6.05 -11.26
C CYS A 174 5.27 -6.49 -11.61
N PHE A 175 4.37 -6.48 -10.61
CA PHE A 175 2.96 -6.79 -10.84
C PHE A 175 2.29 -5.78 -11.77
N GLY A 176 2.58 -4.48 -11.61
CA GLY A 176 2.04 -3.45 -12.49
C GLY A 176 2.43 -3.66 -13.95
N LEU A 177 3.68 -4.05 -14.23
CA LEU A 177 4.12 -4.45 -15.57
C LEU A 177 3.34 -5.67 -16.08
N LEU A 178 3.25 -6.72 -15.26
CA LEU A 178 2.60 -7.98 -15.61
C LEU A 178 1.11 -7.83 -15.89
N ALA A 179 0.41 -7.07 -15.05
CA ALA A 179 -1.02 -6.85 -15.13
C ALA A 179 -1.40 -5.73 -16.12
N GLY A 180 -0.42 -5.07 -16.75
CA GLY A 180 -0.68 -3.93 -17.64
C GLY A 180 -1.34 -2.76 -16.93
N ALA A 181 -0.96 -2.51 -15.66
CA ALA A 181 -1.42 -1.35 -14.93
C ALA A 181 -1.00 -0.06 -15.67
N ARG A 182 -1.81 1.00 -15.59
CA ARG A 182 -1.39 2.29 -16.17
C ARG A 182 -0.21 2.90 -15.42
N ARG A 183 -0.10 2.58 -14.12
CA ARG A 183 1.01 3.03 -13.28
C ARG A 183 1.30 2.06 -12.13
N ALA A 184 2.58 1.96 -11.78
CA ALA A 184 3.02 1.33 -10.55
C ALA A 184 4.02 2.22 -9.79
N VAL A 185 3.85 2.29 -8.47
CA VAL A 185 4.65 3.13 -7.58
C VAL A 185 5.25 2.31 -6.46
N SER A 186 6.56 2.38 -6.31
CA SER A 186 7.30 1.91 -5.13
C SER A 186 7.56 3.10 -4.20
N VAL A 187 7.28 2.95 -2.91
CA VAL A 187 7.50 3.96 -1.87
C VAL A 187 8.50 3.44 -0.85
N ASP A 188 9.70 4.02 -0.82
CA ASP A 188 10.87 3.51 -0.10
C ASP A 188 11.13 2.02 -0.33
N GLY A 189 10.73 1.49 -1.49
CA GLY A 189 10.90 0.09 -1.80
C GLY A 189 12.33 -0.26 -2.19
N ALA A 190 12.61 -1.56 -2.15
CA ALA A 190 13.88 -2.09 -2.62
C ALA A 190 13.66 -3.43 -3.30
N HIS A 191 14.58 -3.79 -4.20
CA HIS A 191 14.65 -5.13 -4.74
C HIS A 191 14.89 -6.15 -3.61
N PRO A 192 14.25 -7.34 -3.61
CA PRO A 192 14.46 -8.36 -2.58
C PRO A 192 15.93 -8.76 -2.40
N ALA A 193 16.74 -8.70 -3.47
CA ALA A 193 18.20 -8.92 -3.39
C ALA A 193 18.92 -7.91 -2.47
N ALA A 194 18.42 -6.69 -2.35
CA ALA A 194 18.98 -5.62 -1.51
C ALA A 194 18.38 -5.60 -0.09
N LEU A 195 17.36 -6.42 0.18
CA LEU A 195 16.72 -6.50 1.49
C LEU A 195 17.39 -7.57 2.35
N ARG A 196 17.68 -7.22 3.61
CA ARG A 196 18.16 -8.17 4.62
C ARG A 196 16.98 -8.89 5.29
N LEU A 197 16.13 -9.53 4.50
CA LEU A 197 15.02 -10.34 5.03
C LEU A 197 15.50 -11.75 5.37
N ARG A 198 14.94 -12.32 6.44
CA ARG A 198 15.01 -13.77 6.67
C ARG A 198 13.95 -14.40 5.79
N PHE A 199 14.35 -14.83 4.61
CA PHE A 199 13.47 -15.58 3.73
C PHE A 199 13.34 -17.02 4.24
N ALA A 200 12.17 -17.62 4.02
CA ALA A 200 12.01 -19.06 4.19
C ALA A 200 12.99 -19.82 3.26
N GLU A 201 13.35 -21.04 3.66
CA GLU A 201 14.16 -21.92 2.83
C GLU A 201 13.47 -22.14 1.47
N GLY A 202 14.20 -21.91 0.37
CA GLY A 202 13.67 -22.06 -0.99
C GLY A 202 13.12 -20.79 -1.66
N ALA A 203 13.10 -19.62 -0.99
CA ALA A 203 12.73 -18.38 -1.66
C ALA A 203 13.81 -17.94 -2.66
N ASP A 204 13.45 -17.91 -3.95
CA ASP A 204 14.32 -17.40 -5.01
C ASP A 204 14.26 -15.86 -5.07
N ARG A 205 15.39 -15.21 -4.78
CA ARG A 205 15.49 -13.74 -4.84
C ARG A 205 15.38 -13.17 -6.25
N GLY A 206 15.58 -14.01 -7.28
CA GLY A 206 15.38 -13.67 -8.68
C GLY A 206 13.95 -13.94 -9.18
N ALA A 207 13.02 -14.40 -8.33
CA ALA A 207 11.68 -14.75 -8.78
C ALA A 207 10.91 -13.57 -9.38
N LEU A 208 11.13 -12.34 -8.88
CA LEU A 208 10.54 -11.14 -9.47
C LEU A 208 11.11 -10.87 -10.87
N ASP A 209 12.43 -10.92 -11.01
CA ASP A 209 13.13 -10.73 -12.28
C ASP A 209 12.68 -11.77 -13.32
N ALA A 210 12.60 -13.04 -12.91
CA ALA A 210 12.09 -14.13 -13.74
C ALA A 210 10.62 -13.93 -14.10
N ALA A 211 9.80 -13.42 -13.17
CA ALA A 211 8.40 -13.15 -13.43
C ALA A 211 8.22 -12.09 -14.52
N ILE A 212 9.08 -11.07 -14.60
CA ILE A 212 8.97 -10.00 -15.61
C ILE A 212 9.87 -10.20 -16.84
N ALA A 213 10.65 -11.28 -16.89
CA ALA A 213 11.53 -11.55 -18.03
C ALA A 213 10.74 -11.58 -19.35
N GLY A 214 11.15 -10.75 -20.31
CA GLY A 214 10.49 -10.62 -21.62
C GLY A 214 9.15 -9.88 -21.61
N VAL A 215 8.77 -9.23 -20.50
CA VAL A 215 7.57 -8.39 -20.44
C VAL A 215 7.91 -6.99 -20.92
N GLU A 216 7.37 -6.60 -22.07
CA GLU A 216 7.48 -5.24 -22.58
C GLU A 216 6.61 -4.26 -21.75
N PRO A 217 7.11 -3.06 -21.39
CA PRO A 217 6.32 -2.03 -20.73
C PRO A 217 5.23 -1.51 -21.69
N ARG A 218 4.01 -2.05 -21.59
CA ARG A 218 2.86 -1.68 -22.45
C ARG A 218 2.23 -0.33 -22.06
N GLY A 219 3.05 0.70 -21.90
CA GLY A 219 2.63 2.02 -21.44
C GLY A 219 2.44 2.15 -19.92
N THR A 220 2.88 1.15 -19.14
CA THR A 220 2.89 1.24 -17.67
C THR A 220 3.93 2.25 -17.21
N ALA A 221 3.49 3.33 -16.55
CA ALA A 221 4.38 4.28 -15.89
C ALA A 221 4.95 3.67 -14.59
N LEU A 222 6.28 3.64 -14.44
CA LEU A 222 6.96 3.05 -13.29
C LEU A 222 7.72 4.11 -12.48
N LEU A 223 7.38 4.24 -11.20
CA LEU A 223 7.97 5.24 -10.30
C LEU A 223 8.51 4.58 -9.02
N SER A 224 9.72 4.96 -8.60
CA SER A 224 10.27 4.62 -7.29
C SER A 224 10.51 5.89 -6.49
N ALA A 225 9.55 6.24 -5.63
CA ALA A 225 9.62 7.38 -4.72
C ALA A 225 10.41 7.03 -3.44
N TYR A 226 11.24 7.95 -2.97
CA TYR A 226 12.01 7.80 -1.73
C TYR A 226 12.18 9.13 -0.99
N GLY A 227 12.37 9.09 0.33
CA GLY A 227 12.74 10.30 1.08
C GLY A 227 14.10 10.87 0.64
N ALA A 228 14.13 12.10 0.12
CA ALA A 228 15.33 12.71 -0.45
C ALA A 228 16.48 12.88 0.57
N PHE A 229 16.14 12.96 1.86
CA PHE A 229 17.10 13.08 2.96
C PHE A 229 17.50 11.72 3.59
N HIS A 230 17.11 10.60 2.96
CA HIS A 230 17.44 9.25 3.44
C HIS A 230 18.31 8.49 2.41
N PRO A 231 19.65 8.59 2.49
CA PRO A 231 20.56 8.09 1.44
C PRO A 231 20.42 6.60 1.13
N GLN A 232 20.10 5.77 2.14
CA GLN A 232 19.93 4.33 1.94
C GLN A 232 18.71 4.01 1.07
N ASP A 233 17.59 4.69 1.28
CA ASP A 233 16.39 4.48 0.45
C ASP A 233 16.57 5.11 -0.92
N GLY A 234 17.30 6.21 -1.04
CA GLY A 234 17.70 6.76 -2.34
C GLY A 234 18.54 5.78 -3.16
N LEU A 235 19.51 5.12 -2.55
CA LEU A 235 20.29 4.07 -3.23
C LEU A 235 19.40 2.90 -3.66
N ARG A 236 18.53 2.39 -2.76
CA ARG A 236 17.61 1.28 -3.05
C ARG A 236 16.63 1.60 -4.17
N ALA A 237 16.03 2.78 -4.15
CA ALA A 237 15.10 3.23 -5.17
C ALA A 237 15.77 3.36 -6.54
N ARG A 238 17.00 3.87 -6.60
CA ARG A 238 17.78 3.95 -7.84
C ARG A 238 18.15 2.58 -8.37
N LEU A 239 18.60 1.66 -7.52
CA LEU A 239 18.90 0.28 -7.92
C LEU A 239 17.65 -0.44 -8.43
N LEU A 240 16.50 -0.25 -7.77
CA LEU A 240 15.23 -0.81 -8.21
C LEU A 240 14.80 -0.26 -9.57
N ALA A 241 14.94 1.06 -9.79
CA ALA A 241 14.63 1.69 -11.06
C ALA A 241 15.58 1.21 -12.18
N LEU A 242 16.88 1.04 -11.91
CA LEU A 242 17.85 0.51 -12.88
C LEU A 242 17.53 -0.91 -13.34
N GLY A 243 16.91 -1.73 -12.49
CA GLY A 243 16.51 -3.09 -12.82
C GLY A 243 15.24 -3.21 -13.67
N LEU A 244 14.51 -2.10 -13.87
CA LEU A 244 13.19 -2.11 -14.51
C LEU A 244 13.16 -1.14 -15.71
N PRO A 245 12.97 -1.63 -16.94
CA PRO A 245 12.91 -0.77 -18.12
C PRO A 245 11.87 0.35 -17.99
N GLY A 246 12.30 1.60 -18.17
CA GLY A 246 11.43 2.77 -18.10
C GLY A 246 11.07 3.24 -16.68
N ALA A 247 11.56 2.58 -15.63
CA ALA A 247 11.33 3.04 -14.26
C ALA A 247 12.17 4.28 -13.92
N ARG A 248 11.56 5.23 -13.21
CA ARG A 248 12.23 6.44 -12.72
C ARG A 248 12.21 6.48 -11.20
N SER A 249 13.36 6.78 -10.60
CA SER A 249 13.45 7.12 -9.18
C SER A 249 13.20 8.62 -8.96
N VAL A 250 12.43 9.01 -7.94
CA VAL A 250 12.14 10.41 -7.63
C VAL A 250 12.35 10.66 -6.13
N GLY A 251 13.15 11.66 -5.78
CA GLY A 251 13.36 12.08 -4.40
C GLY A 251 12.20 12.94 -3.89
N ILE A 252 11.76 12.70 -2.67
CA ILE A 252 10.66 13.43 -2.02
C ILE A 252 11.26 14.25 -0.89
N ALA A 253 11.23 15.58 -1.02
CA ALA A 253 11.78 16.53 -0.06
C ALA A 253 10.85 16.66 1.16
N VAL A 254 10.92 15.68 2.06
CA VAL A 254 10.24 15.70 3.36
C VAL A 254 11.15 15.11 4.43
N GLN A 255 11.18 15.72 5.61
CA GLN A 255 12.02 15.27 6.73
C GLN A 255 11.47 13.97 7.34
N GLY A 256 12.32 12.96 7.50
CA GLY A 256 11.94 11.68 8.08
C GLY A 256 12.95 10.57 7.81
N GLY A 257 12.77 9.43 8.48
CA GLY A 257 13.48 8.20 8.17
C GLY A 257 12.76 7.35 7.12
N HIS A 258 13.09 6.06 7.07
CA HIS A 258 12.36 5.07 6.27
C HIS A 258 10.86 5.07 6.61
N GLY A 259 9.99 5.08 5.59
CA GLY A 259 8.53 5.10 5.77
C GLY A 259 7.87 6.43 5.39
N LEU A 260 8.13 6.89 4.17
CA LEU A 260 7.80 8.18 3.58
C LEU A 260 6.35 8.62 3.76
N LEU A 261 5.39 7.70 3.79
CA LEU A 261 3.97 8.06 3.95
C LEU A 261 3.67 8.70 5.31
N ALA A 262 4.40 8.35 6.38
CA ALA A 262 4.20 8.95 7.70
C ALA A 262 4.70 10.41 7.77
N PRO A 263 5.91 10.76 7.30
CA PRO A 263 6.32 12.15 7.09
C PRO A 263 5.37 12.97 6.22
N LEU A 264 4.89 12.40 5.10
CA LEU A 264 3.93 13.06 4.22
C LEU A 264 2.60 13.36 4.93
N LEU A 265 2.11 12.44 5.76
CA LEU A 265 0.94 12.67 6.59
C LEU A 265 1.18 13.80 7.61
N ALA A 266 2.34 13.81 8.26
CA ALA A 266 2.69 14.84 9.22
C ALA A 266 2.79 16.24 8.58
N ALA A 267 3.26 16.30 7.33
CA ALA A 267 3.33 17.53 6.53
C ALA A 267 2.01 17.93 5.86
N GLY A 268 0.94 17.12 5.97
CA GLY A 268 -0.32 17.37 5.25
C GLY A 268 -0.25 17.15 3.74
N ALA A 269 0.82 16.52 3.25
CA ALA A 269 1.12 16.32 1.83
C ALA A 269 0.65 14.96 1.28
N LEU A 270 0.24 14.02 2.15
CA LEU A 270 -0.10 12.65 1.75
C LEU A 270 -1.19 12.56 0.65
N PRO A 271 -2.33 13.28 0.74
CA PRO A 271 -3.34 13.21 -0.33
C PRO A 271 -2.83 13.74 -1.67
N ARG A 272 -2.07 14.85 -1.67
CA ARG A 272 -1.46 15.40 -2.89
C ARG A 272 -0.47 14.41 -3.50
N PHE A 273 0.39 13.80 -2.67
CA PHE A 273 1.33 12.78 -3.11
C PHE A 273 0.62 11.60 -3.78
N LEU A 274 -0.41 11.02 -3.16
CA LEU A 274 -1.15 9.91 -3.77
C LEU A 274 -1.87 10.33 -5.06
N SER A 275 -2.44 11.53 -5.10
CA SER A 275 -3.06 12.07 -6.32
C SER A 275 -2.04 12.15 -7.47
N GLU A 276 -0.88 12.77 -7.25
CA GLU A 276 0.10 13.04 -8.31
C GLU A 276 0.95 11.82 -8.68
N PHE A 277 1.41 11.05 -7.69
CA PHE A 277 2.26 9.89 -7.94
C PHE A 277 1.48 8.67 -8.33
N LEU A 278 0.32 8.40 -7.72
CA LEU A 278 -0.41 7.15 -7.95
C LEU A 278 -1.54 7.30 -8.97
N LEU A 279 -2.35 8.35 -8.87
CA LEU A 279 -3.62 8.44 -9.60
C LEU A 279 -3.54 9.25 -10.91
N ALA A 280 -2.71 10.29 -10.96
CA ALA A 280 -2.52 11.09 -12.16
C ALA A 280 -1.87 10.27 -13.28
N ASP A 281 -1.99 10.75 -14.52
CA ASP A 281 -1.34 10.18 -15.69
C ASP A 281 -0.08 10.98 -16.11
N THR A 282 0.40 11.90 -15.26
CA THR A 282 1.64 12.68 -15.47
C THR A 282 2.83 11.76 -15.78
N PRO A 283 3.44 11.84 -16.98
CA PRO A 283 4.52 10.92 -17.33
C PRO A 283 5.68 10.97 -16.31
N PRO A 284 6.36 9.84 -16.04
CA PRO A 284 7.45 9.81 -15.08
C PRO A 284 8.51 10.90 -15.30
N GLU A 285 8.86 11.21 -16.55
CA GLU A 285 9.81 12.26 -16.97
C GLU A 285 9.38 13.68 -16.59
N ALA A 286 8.07 13.93 -16.43
CA ALA A 286 7.53 15.22 -16.03
C ALA A 286 7.47 15.41 -14.50
N MET A 287 7.74 14.38 -13.71
CA MET A 287 7.73 14.49 -12.25
C MET A 287 8.91 15.34 -11.75
N PRO A 288 8.68 16.31 -10.85
CA PRO A 288 9.76 17.11 -10.27
C PRO A 288 10.65 16.23 -9.39
N ASP A 289 11.96 16.50 -9.42
CA ASP A 289 12.95 15.79 -8.61
C ASP A 289 13.97 16.79 -8.03
N PRO A 290 13.92 17.10 -6.72
CA PRO A 290 13.01 16.52 -5.75
C PRO A 290 11.59 17.10 -5.81
N TRP A 291 10.59 16.25 -5.58
CA TRP A 291 9.22 16.68 -5.34
C TRP A 291 9.10 17.33 -3.96
N GLN A 292 8.46 18.49 -3.88
CA GLN A 292 8.31 19.25 -2.62
C GLN A 292 7.03 18.82 -1.90
N ALA A 293 7.14 18.48 -0.60
CA ALA A 293 6.00 18.14 0.26
C ALA A 293 5.30 19.38 0.82
#